data_AF-A0A4R0ZRG9-F1
#
_entry.id   AF-A0A4R0ZRG9-F1
#
_cell.length_a   1.000
_cell.length_b   1.000
_cell.length_c   1.000
_cell.angle_alpha   90.00
_cell.angle_beta   90.00
_cell.angle_gamma   90.00
#
_symmetry.space_group_name_H-M   'P 1'
#
loop_
_entity.id
_entity.type
_entity.pdbx_description
1 polymer ?
#
loop_
_entity_poly.entity_id
_entity_poly.type
_entity_poly.pdbx_seq_one_letter_code
_entity_poly.pdbx_strand_id
1 'polypeptide(L)'
;MESTNVNEHIYRELMEIEESYRQLQRRAEYLISELSRDKREEELSTDPSKRLRPRRVNQRYPLEVYVHQVTDLLKERKTMSVRDIQMELELRYRHHISNIYQLMVKIESVNPEIKKVGRGLYTYASAEEVTTEPAHA
;
A
#
# COMPACT_ATOMS: atom_id res chain seq x y z
N MET A 1 -49.77 9.04 -1.00
CA MET A 1 -49.28 7.77 -1.56
C MET A 1 -47.91 8.00 -2.19
N GLU A 2 -46.90 8.34 -1.38
CA GLU A 2 -45.54 8.69 -1.86
C GLU A 2 -44.45 7.73 -1.34
N SER A 3 -44.75 6.96 -0.30
CA SER A 3 -43.81 6.03 0.35
C SER A 3 -43.51 4.75 -0.43
N THR A 4 -44.38 4.35 -1.36
CA THR A 4 -44.17 3.17 -2.22
C THR A 4 -43.08 3.40 -3.27
N ASN A 5 -42.96 4.63 -3.78
CA ASN A 5 -42.01 4.99 -4.83
C ASN A 5 -40.56 5.00 -4.33
N VAL A 6 -40.34 5.49 -3.09
CA VAL A 6 -39.02 5.48 -2.44
C VAL A 6 -38.55 4.05 -2.16
N ASN A 7 -39.44 3.17 -1.69
CA ASN A 7 -39.09 1.78 -1.43
C ASN A 7 -38.74 1.02 -2.72
N GLU A 8 -39.50 1.22 -3.81
CA GLU A 8 -39.19 0.61 -5.11
C GLU A 8 -37.83 1.05 -5.66
N HIS A 9 -37.50 2.33 -5.50
CA HIS A 9 -36.20 2.87 -5.90
C HIS A 9 -35.05 2.23 -5.10
N ILE A 10 -35.20 2.13 -3.77
CA ILE A 10 -34.20 1.46 -2.90
C ILE A 10 -34.01 0.00 -3.30
N TYR A 11 -35.09 -0.75 -3.57
CA TYR A 11 -34.97 -2.14 -4.01
C TYR A 11 -34.25 -2.28 -5.36
N ARG A 12 -34.47 -1.35 -6.30
CA ARG A 12 -33.73 -1.33 -7.57
C ARG A 12 -32.24 -1.06 -7.36
N GLU A 13 -31.89 -0.08 -6.53
CA GLU A 13 -30.49 0.21 -6.23
C GLU A 13 -29.79 -0.98 -5.56
N LEU A 14 -30.47 -1.67 -4.64
CA LEU A 14 -29.93 -2.87 -4.01
C LEU A 14 -29.68 -4.00 -5.02
N MET A 15 -30.59 -4.18 -5.98
CA MET A 15 -30.42 -5.17 -7.06
C MET A 15 -29.25 -4.82 -7.98
N GLU A 16 -29.08 -3.54 -8.35
CA GLU A 16 -27.95 -3.07 -9.16
C GLU A 16 -26.60 -3.26 -8.46
N ILE A 17 -26.57 -3.03 -7.14
CA ILE A 17 -25.38 -3.28 -6.31
C ILE A 17 -25.06 -4.78 -6.28
N GLU A 18 -26.08 -5.64 -6.09
CA GLU A 18 -25.87 -7.09 -6.07
C GLU A 18 -25.37 -7.61 -7.43
N GLU A 19 -25.91 -7.12 -8.54
CA GLU A 19 -25.47 -7.48 -9.88
C GLU A 19 -24.02 -7.04 -10.14
N SER A 20 -23.67 -5.82 -9.73
CA SER A 20 -22.31 -5.29 -9.80
C SER A 20 -21.34 -6.14 -8.99
N TYR A 21 -21.74 -6.58 -7.80
CA TYR A 21 -20.94 -7.48 -6.96
C TYR A 21 -20.72 -8.85 -7.62
N ARG A 22 -21.76 -9.47 -8.17
CA ARG A 22 -21.65 -10.74 -8.90
C ARG A 22 -20.76 -10.61 -10.14
N GLN A 23 -20.80 -9.48 -10.84
CA GLN A 23 -19.93 -9.23 -11.99
C GLN A 23 -18.47 -9.08 -11.56
N LEU A 24 -18.21 -8.37 -10.46
CA LEU A 24 -16.88 -8.23 -9.88
C LEU A 24 -16.32 -9.58 -9.45
N GLN A 25 -17.13 -10.42 -8.78
CA GLN A 25 -16.73 -11.76 -8.35
C GLN A 25 -16.32 -12.63 -9.54
N ARG A 26 -17.14 -12.69 -10.61
CA ARG A 26 -16.82 -13.44 -11.83
C ARG A 26 -15.51 -12.96 -12.48
N ARG A 27 -15.27 -11.64 -12.49
CA ARG A 27 -14.03 -11.07 -13.02
C ARG A 27 -12.82 -11.44 -12.15
N ALA A 28 -12.97 -11.43 -10.83
CA ALA A 28 -11.92 -11.87 -9.92
C ALA A 28 -11.59 -13.35 -10.11
N GLU A 29 -12.60 -14.22 -10.20
CA GLU A 29 -12.44 -15.65 -10.47
C GLU A 29 -11.71 -15.91 -11.81
N TYR A 30 -12.07 -15.18 -12.87
CA TYR A 30 -11.38 -15.24 -14.16
C TYR A 30 -9.90 -14.85 -14.04
N LEU A 31 -9.59 -13.73 -13.39
CA LEU A 31 -8.20 -13.28 -13.21
C LEU A 31 -7.38 -14.25 -12.35
N ILE A 32 -8.00 -14.85 -11.32
CA ILE A 32 -7.37 -15.91 -10.52
C ILE A 32 -7.07 -17.15 -11.38
N SER A 33 -8.00 -17.52 -12.25
CA SER A 33 -7.84 -18.63 -13.19
C SER A 33 -6.69 -18.36 -14.18
N GLU A 34 -6.62 -17.17 -14.77
CA GLU A 34 -5.52 -16.77 -15.68
C GLU A 34 -4.17 -16.79 -14.96
N LEU A 35 -4.08 -16.23 -13.75
CA LEU A 35 -2.87 -16.33 -12.91
C LEU A 35 -2.48 -17.77 -12.54
N SER A 36 -3.44 -18.70 -12.55
CA SER A 36 -3.18 -20.12 -12.27
C SER A 36 -2.77 -20.90 -13.52
N ARG A 37 -3.18 -20.46 -14.70
CA ARG A 37 -2.76 -21.04 -16.00
C ARG A 37 -1.29 -20.77 -16.27
N ASP A 38 -0.82 -19.55 -16.01
CA ASP A 38 0.61 -19.20 -16.10
C ASP A 38 1.48 -20.10 -15.22
N LYS A 39 0.98 -20.50 -14.03
CA LYS A 39 1.68 -21.44 -13.13
C LYS A 39 1.74 -22.87 -13.65
N ARG A 40 0.75 -23.33 -14.41
CA ARG A 40 0.73 -24.70 -14.96
C ARG A 40 1.58 -24.85 -16.22
N GLU A 41 1.68 -23.81 -17.04
CA GLU A 41 2.59 -23.81 -18.21
C GLU A 41 4.07 -23.74 -17.78
N GLU A 42 4.38 -23.07 -16.65
CA GLU A 42 5.70 -23.13 -16.02
C GLU A 42 6.07 -24.52 -15.45
N GLU A 43 5.08 -25.35 -15.08
CA GLU A 43 5.30 -26.70 -14.51
C GLU A 43 5.56 -27.78 -15.59
N LEU A 44 4.96 -27.68 -16.77
CA LEU A 44 5.11 -28.66 -17.87
C LEU A 44 6.44 -28.55 -18.64
N SER A 45 7.23 -27.50 -18.42
CA SER A 45 8.53 -27.25 -19.05
C SER A 45 9.73 -27.74 -18.20
N THR A 46 9.51 -28.77 -17.37
CA THR A 46 10.51 -29.31 -16.43
C THR A 46 11.35 -30.43 -17.05
N ASP A 47 12.24 -30.07 -17.97
CA ASP A 47 13.44 -30.87 -18.26
C ASP A 47 14.29 -30.98 -16.97
N PRO A 48 14.61 -32.20 -16.48
CA PRO A 48 15.27 -32.42 -15.20
C PRO A 48 16.73 -31.95 -15.13
N SER A 49 17.33 -31.43 -16.21
CA SER A 49 18.74 -31.00 -16.21
C SER A 49 19.00 -29.54 -15.86
N LYS A 50 17.98 -28.68 -15.67
CA LYS A 50 18.20 -27.23 -15.41
C LYS A 50 17.13 -26.56 -14.54
N ARG A 51 17.02 -26.83 -13.23
CA ARG A 51 16.25 -25.94 -12.34
C ARG A 51 16.88 -25.77 -10.95
N LEU A 52 17.87 -24.89 -10.88
CA LEU A 52 18.00 -23.97 -9.76
C LEU A 52 16.64 -23.25 -9.66
N ARG A 53 15.83 -23.59 -8.66
CA ARG A 53 14.57 -22.87 -8.41
C ARG A 53 14.93 -21.38 -8.33
N PRO A 54 14.24 -20.46 -9.03
CA PRO A 54 14.36 -19.06 -8.69
C PRO A 54 13.83 -18.94 -7.26
N ARG A 55 14.75 -18.79 -6.31
CA ARG A 55 14.43 -18.36 -4.94
C ARG A 55 13.50 -17.17 -5.13
N ARG A 56 12.27 -17.22 -4.61
CA ARG A 56 11.36 -16.06 -4.64
C ARG A 56 12.15 -14.88 -4.10
N VAL A 57 12.68 -14.06 -5.00
CA VAL A 57 13.50 -12.92 -4.63
C VAL A 57 12.48 -12.00 -3.99
N ASN A 58 12.58 -11.78 -2.68
CA ASN A 58 11.90 -10.65 -2.07
C ASN A 58 12.33 -9.45 -2.91
N GLN A 59 11.44 -8.97 -3.78
CA GLN A 59 11.67 -7.77 -4.58
C GLN A 59 11.66 -6.62 -3.58
N ARG A 60 12.79 -6.47 -2.88
CA ARG A 60 13.06 -5.32 -2.05
C ARG A 60 13.37 -4.22 -3.04
N TYR A 61 12.48 -3.25 -3.08
CA TYR A 61 12.73 -2.06 -3.87
C TYR A 61 13.98 -1.35 -3.32
N PRO A 62 14.70 -0.60 -4.17
CA PRO A 62 15.80 0.24 -3.72
C PRO A 62 15.34 1.20 -2.60
N LEU A 63 16.27 1.58 -1.72
CA LEU A 63 15.95 2.44 -0.57
C LEU A 63 15.39 3.79 -1.03
N GLU A 64 15.89 4.30 -2.15
CA GLU A 64 15.53 5.57 -2.78
C GLU A 64 14.04 5.62 -3.14
N VAL A 65 13.47 4.49 -3.57
CA VAL A 65 12.04 4.37 -3.89
C VAL A 65 11.21 4.57 -2.62
N TYR A 66 11.61 3.94 -1.52
CA TYR A 66 10.94 4.12 -0.23
C TYR A 66 11.09 5.54 0.30
N VAL A 67 12.26 6.15 0.16
CA VAL A 67 12.50 7.54 0.56
C VAL A 67 11.54 8.49 -0.16
N HIS A 68 11.42 8.36 -1.49
CA HIS A 68 10.53 9.21 -2.28
C HIS A 68 9.07 9.04 -1.85
N GLN A 69 8.59 7.80 -1.76
CA GLN A 69 7.19 7.53 -1.45
C GLN A 69 6.82 7.92 -0.02
N VAL A 70 7.70 7.67 0.96
CA VAL A 70 7.46 8.13 2.34
C VAL A 70 7.50 9.65 2.42
N THR A 71 8.38 10.31 1.66
CA THR A 71 8.40 11.77 1.57
C THR A 71 7.06 12.31 1.04
N ASP A 72 6.54 11.73 -0.04
CA ASP A 72 5.25 12.13 -0.62
C ASP A 72 4.11 11.95 0.38
N LEU A 73 4.05 10.79 1.05
CA LEU A 73 3.03 10.50 2.06
C LEU A 73 3.05 11.50 3.21
N LEU A 74 4.25 11.86 3.70
CA LEU A 74 4.40 12.81 4.80
C LEU A 74 4.14 14.25 4.35
N LYS A 75 4.45 14.61 3.09
CA LYS A 75 4.03 15.91 2.52
C LYS A 75 2.51 16.02 2.39
N GLU A 76 1.84 14.94 1.99
CA GLU A 76 0.37 14.90 1.86
C GLU A 76 -0.34 15.02 3.23
N ARG A 77 0.16 14.34 4.28
CA ARG A 77 -0.54 14.21 5.57
C ARG A 77 0.12 14.91 6.76
N LYS A 78 1.24 15.61 6.54
CA LYS A 78 2.13 16.25 7.53
C LYS A 78 2.78 15.25 8.50
N THR A 79 1.98 14.58 9.32
CA THR A 79 2.44 13.65 10.35
C THR A 79 1.72 12.31 10.22
N MET A 80 2.47 11.21 10.26
CA MET A 80 1.92 9.85 10.16
C MET A 80 2.54 8.89 11.16
N SER A 81 1.76 7.90 11.59
CA SER A 81 2.30 6.80 12.37
C SER A 81 3.06 5.82 11.48
N VAL A 82 4.04 5.12 12.05
CA VAL A 82 4.80 4.06 11.38
C VAL A 82 3.88 2.99 10.79
N ARG A 83 2.79 2.67 11.51
CA ARG A 83 1.83 1.67 11.06
C ARG A 83 1.06 2.14 9.83
N ASP A 84 0.66 3.41 9.82
CA ASP A 84 -0.07 3.99 8.69
C ASP A 84 0.84 4.11 7.46
N ILE A 85 2.11 4.51 7.66
CA ILE A 85 3.11 4.53 6.59
C ILE A 85 3.28 3.13 6.00
N GLN A 86 3.41 2.10 6.85
CA GLN A 86 3.49 0.72 6.38
C GLN A 86 2.26 0.34 5.55
N MET A 87 1.07 0.64 6.06
CA MET A 87 -0.19 0.30 5.38
C MET A 87 -0.32 1.01 4.03
N GLU A 88 0.02 2.30 3.94
CA GLU A 88 0.03 3.05 2.68
C GLU A 88 1.04 2.48 1.69
N LEU A 89 2.25 2.11 2.16
CA LEU A 89 3.26 1.47 1.31
C LEU A 89 2.80 0.10 0.77
N GLU A 90 2.12 -0.69 1.60
CA GLU A 90 1.60 -2.01 1.22
C GLU A 90 0.38 -1.91 0.29
N LEU A 91 -0.54 -0.97 0.53
CA LEU A 91 -1.78 -0.82 -0.24
C LEU A 91 -1.59 -0.04 -1.54
N ARG A 92 -0.97 1.16 -1.47
CA ARG A 92 -0.85 2.08 -2.62
C ARG A 92 0.27 1.64 -3.55
N TYR A 93 1.37 1.15 -3.01
CA TYR A 93 2.59 0.85 -3.77
C TYR A 93 2.92 -0.65 -3.85
N ARG A 94 2.09 -1.51 -3.25
CA ARG A 94 2.25 -2.99 -3.26
C ARG A 94 3.60 -3.45 -2.73
N HIS A 95 4.16 -2.73 -1.77
CA HIS A 95 5.35 -3.17 -1.06
C HIS A 95 5.04 -4.32 -0.13
N HIS A 96 6.04 -5.16 0.13
CA HIS A 96 5.96 -6.17 1.18
C HIS A 96 7.01 -5.86 2.26
N ILE A 97 6.59 -5.21 3.34
CA ILE A 97 7.49 -4.66 4.36
C ILE A 97 7.54 -5.59 5.57
N SER A 98 8.64 -6.31 5.72
CA SER A 98 8.82 -7.23 6.87
C SER A 98 9.13 -6.50 8.18
N ASN A 99 9.80 -5.35 8.12
CA ASN A 99 10.17 -4.57 9.31
C ASN A 99 10.21 -3.08 8.96
N ILE A 100 9.10 -2.38 9.20
CA ILE A 100 8.96 -0.96 8.90
C ILE A 100 9.89 -0.10 9.78
N TYR A 101 10.16 -0.48 11.02
CA TYR A 101 11.02 0.30 11.91
C TYR A 101 12.46 0.37 11.40
N GLN A 102 13.02 -0.75 10.95
CA GLN A 102 14.35 -0.76 10.33
C GLN A 102 14.38 0.02 9.01
N LEU A 103 13.30 -0.03 8.23
CA LEU A 103 13.19 0.73 6.99
C LEU A 103 13.17 2.24 7.27
N MET A 104 12.35 2.69 8.23
CA MET A 104 12.25 4.10 8.58
C MET A 104 13.58 4.68 9.10
N VAL A 105 14.33 3.94 9.92
CA VAL A 105 15.67 4.36 10.36
C VAL A 105 16.62 4.57 9.16
N LYS A 106 16.54 3.71 8.14
CA LYS A 106 17.35 3.86 6.92
C LYS A 106 16.88 5.05 6.09
N ILE A 107 15.57 5.27 5.98
CA ILE A 107 15.00 6.42 5.27
C ILE A 107 15.45 7.73 5.92
N GLU A 108 15.37 7.84 7.25
CA GLU A 108 15.82 9.01 8.02
C GLU A 108 17.32 9.29 7.81
N SER A 109 18.15 8.24 7.71
CA SER A 109 19.59 8.41 7.44
C SER A 109 19.92 8.95 6.04
N VAL A 110 19.02 8.76 5.07
CA VAL A 110 19.20 9.20 3.68
C VAL A 110 18.52 10.54 3.43
N ASN A 111 17.33 10.76 4.00
CA ASN A 111 16.60 12.01 3.93
C ASN A 111 16.37 12.60 5.33
N PRO A 112 17.22 13.54 5.78
CA PRO A 112 17.13 14.14 7.13
C PRO A 112 15.93 15.08 7.30
N GLU A 113 15.17 15.38 6.25
CA GLU A 113 13.92 16.14 6.32
C GLU A 113 12.77 15.30 6.93
N ILE A 114 12.89 13.97 6.90
CA ILE A 114 11.97 13.06 7.57
C ILE A 114 12.42 12.91 9.01
N LYS A 115 11.62 13.40 9.96
CA LYS A 115 11.96 13.41 11.39
C LYS A 115 10.98 12.61 12.23
N LYS A 116 11.52 11.91 13.23
CA LYS A 116 10.72 11.25 14.25
C LYS A 116 10.34 12.23 15.35
N VAL A 117 9.05 12.56 15.45
CA VAL A 117 8.51 13.52 16.44
C VAL A 117 8.00 12.86 17.71
N GLY A 118 7.82 11.54 17.70
CA GLY A 118 7.31 10.80 18.84
C GLY A 118 7.47 9.29 18.70
N ARG A 119 6.86 8.52 19.62
CA ARG A 119 6.92 7.05 19.58
C ARG A 119 6.18 6.53 18.36
N GLY A 120 6.95 6.21 17.32
CA GLY A 120 6.40 5.69 16.06
C GLY A 120 5.65 6.73 15.24
N LEU A 121 5.94 8.02 15.40
CA LEU A 121 5.36 9.12 14.63
C LEU A 121 6.46 9.83 13.84
N TYR A 122 6.21 10.04 12.56
CA TYR A 122 7.13 10.70 11.64
C TYR A 122 6.45 11.89 10.98
N THR A 123 7.22 12.93 10.71
CA THR A 123 6.81 14.13 10.00
C THR A 123 7.81 14.45 8.89
N TYR A 124 7.37 15.23 7.91
CA TYR A 124 8.26 15.90 6.98
C TYR A 124 8.42 17.35 7.44
N ALA A 125 9.64 17.72 7.86
CA ALA A 125 9.97 19.09 8.26
C ALA A 125 11.25 19.50 7.54
N SER A 126 11.14 20.51 6.67
CA SER A 126 12.33 21.19 6.14
C SER A 126 13.15 21.74 7.31
N ALA A 127 14.47 21.78 7.18
CA ALA A 127 15.36 22.28 8.21
C ALA A 127 15.02 23.71 8.70
N GLU A 128 14.23 24.46 7.93
CA GLU A 128 13.79 25.84 8.22
C GLU A 128 12.53 25.95 9.12
N GLU A 129 11.75 24.88 9.35
CA GLU A 129 10.51 24.95 10.15
C GLU A 129 10.69 24.58 11.64
N VAL A 130 11.91 24.26 12.09
CA VAL A 130 12.18 23.82 13.48
C VAL A 130 12.64 24.97 14.39
N THR A 131 12.76 26.20 13.88
CA THR A 131 13.12 27.35 14.69
C THR A 131 11.93 28.24 15.03
N THR A 132 11.82 28.53 16.33
CA THR A 132 11.09 29.62 17.00
C THR A 132 9.58 29.44 17.26
N GLU A 133 9.26 28.71 18.32
CA GLU A 133 8.50 29.32 19.42
C GLU A 133 9.27 29.09 20.73
N PRO A 134 10.01 30.09 21.26
CA PRO A 134 10.33 30.09 22.67
C PRO A 134 9.04 30.42 23.43
N ALA A 135 8.61 29.51 24.31
CA ALA A 135 7.54 29.78 25.25
C ALA A 135 7.89 31.06 26.03
N HIS A 136 6.94 32.00 26.01
CA HIS A 136 7.03 33.32 26.62
C HIS A 136 7.45 33.29 28.10
N ALA A 137 8.18 34.36 28.43
CA ALA A 137 8.57 34.94 29.72
C ALA A 137 7.61 34.71 30.91
#